data_AF-A0A5K1BDX8-F1
#
_entry.id   AF-A0A5K1BDX8-F1
#
_cell.length_a   1.000
_cell.length_b   1.000
_cell.length_c   1.000
_cell.angle_alpha   90.00
_cell.angle_beta   90.00
_cell.angle_gamma   90.00
#
_symmetry.space_group_name_H-M   'P 1'
#
loop_
_entity.id
_entity.type
_entity.pdbx_description
1 polymer ?
#
loop_
_entity_poly.entity_id
_entity_poly.type
_entity_poly.pdbx_seq_one_letter_code
_entity_poly.pdbx_strand_id
1 'polypeptide(L)' 'NPPILRRLDRIFLSPELFSVFPSSSLVLGPRHLSDHAPLLISLLQGR' A
#
# COMPACT_ATOMS: atom_id res chain seq x y z
N ASN A 1 24.66 12.93 0.84
CA ASN A 1 23.96 11.75 0.27
C ASN A 1 22.47 12.01 0.24
N PRO A 2 21.84 12.13 -0.95
CA PRO A 2 20.40 12.25 -1.05
C PRO A 2 19.72 10.97 -0.52
N PRO A 3 18.57 11.07 0.16
CA PRO A 3 17.84 9.90 0.62
C PRO A 3 17.38 9.09 -0.60
N ILE A 4 17.77 7.82 -0.64
CA ILE A 4 17.30 6.89 -1.67
C ILE A 4 15.96 6.34 -1.20
N LEU A 5 14.87 6.81 -1.80
CA LEU A 5 13.54 6.24 -1.56
C LEU A 5 13.44 4.88 -2.25
N ARG A 6 12.98 3.85 -1.53
CA ARG A 6 12.81 2.49 -2.05
C ARG A 6 11.44 1.95 -1.64
N ARG A 7 10.79 1.20 -2.53
CA ARG A 7 9.58 0.44 -2.20
C ARG A 7 9.97 -0.88 -1.56
N LEU A 8 9.93 -0.91 -0.23
CA LEU A 8 10.24 -2.10 0.57
C LEU A 8 8.96 -2.87 0.93
N ASP A 9 7.86 -2.16 1.17
CA ASP A 9 6.59 -2.76 1.56
C ASP A 9 5.83 -3.33 0.34
N ARG A 10 5.37 -4.57 0.48
CA ARG A 10 4.64 -5.33 -0.54
C ARG A 10 3.52 -6.12 0.12
N ILE A 11 2.39 -6.22 -0.59
CA ILE A 11 1.26 -7.08 -0.24
C ILE A 11 1.12 -8.08 -1.37
N PHE A 12 1.04 -9.36 -1.02
CA PHE A 12 0.81 -10.45 -1.95
C PHE A 12 -0.59 -11.00 -1.70
N LEU A 13 -1.33 -11.20 -2.78
CA LEU A 13 -2.68 -11.74 -2.76
C LEU A 13 -2.68 -13.07 -3.51
N SER A 14 -3.49 -14.01 -3.04
CA SER A 14 -3.81 -15.19 -3.84
C SER A 14 -4.73 -14.78 -5.01
N PRO A 15 -4.75 -15.54 -6.12
CA PRO A 15 -5.61 -15.27 -7.27
C PRO A 15 -7.06 -14.96 -6.91
N GLU A 16 -7.60 -15.64 -5.91
CA GLU A 16 -9.00 -15.53 -5.45
C GLU A 16 -9.30 -14.17 -4.80
N LEU A 17 -8.28 -13.48 -4.27
CA LEU A 17 -8.44 -12.22 -3.55
C LEU A 17 -8.27 -10.98 -4.45
N PHE A 18 -7.80 -11.13 -5.69
CA PHE A 18 -7.62 -9.98 -6.60
C PHE A 18 -8.93 -9.30 -6.97
N SER A 19 -10.02 -10.06 -7.12
CA SER A 19 -11.36 -9.51 -7.41
C SER A 19 -11.95 -8.75 -6.22
N VAL A 20 -11.56 -9.16 -5.01
CA VAL A 20 -12.03 -8.61 -3.73
C VAL A 20 -11.26 -7.35 -3.35
N PHE A 21 -9.97 -7.24 -3.71
CA PHE A 21 -9.11 -6.08 -3.45
C PHE A 21 -8.55 -5.47 -4.74
N PRO A 22 -9.39 -4.83 -5.58
CA PRO A 22 -8.97 -4.38 -6.91
C PRO A 22 -8.04 -3.17 -6.89
N SER A 23 -7.86 -2.52 -5.73
CA SER A 23 -7.14 -1.25 -5.62
C SER A 23 -6.14 -1.26 -4.48
N SER A 24 -4.97 -0.68 -4.74
CA SER A 24 -3.96 -0.39 -3.74
C SER A 24 -3.44 1.04 -3.87
N SER A 25 -3.05 1.66 -2.77
CA SER A 25 -2.55 3.03 -2.76
C SER A 25 -1.44 3.21 -1.73
N LEU A 26 -0.43 3.99 -2.09
CA LEU A 26 0.56 4.50 -1.14
C LEU A 26 0.06 5.84 -0.60
N VAL A 27 -0.06 5.95 0.73
CA VAL A 27 -0.45 7.20 1.38
C VAL A 27 0.80 7.90 1.85
N LEU A 28 1.17 9.00 1.16
CA LEU A 28 2.26 9.85 1.60
C LEU A 28 1.80 10.70 2.78
N GLY A 29 1.95 10.14 3.99
CA GLY A 29 1.67 10.82 5.24
C GLY A 29 2.78 11.78 5.67
N PRO A 30 2.56 12.55 6.74
CA PRO A 30 3.58 13.44 7.26
C PRO A 30 4.76 12.62 7.81
N ARG A 31 5.95 12.84 7.23
CA ARG A 31 7.18 12.03 7.40
C ARG A 31 7.78 12.01 8.82
N HIS A 32 7.16 12.70 9.77
CA HIS A 32 7.68 12.79 11.15
C HIS A 32 7.23 11.62 12.03
N LEU A 33 6.28 10.79 11.56
CA LEU A 33 5.73 9.67 12.34
C LEU A 33 6.43 8.34 12.04
N SER A 34 6.94 8.17 10.82
CA SER A 34 7.66 6.97 10.37
C SER A 34 8.49 7.32 9.13
N ASP A 35 9.58 6.59 8.93
CA ASP A 35 10.39 6.57 7.71
C ASP A 35 9.73 5.79 6.56
N HIS A 36 8.65 5.05 6.83
CA HIS A 36 7.83 4.34 5.84
C HIS A 36 6.49 5.03 5.57
N ALA A 37 6.00 4.91 4.33
CA ALA A 37 4.66 5.33 3.94
C ALA A 37 3.68 4.14 4.01
N PRO A 38 2.49 4.28 4.61
CA PRO A 38 1.49 3.21 4.63
C PRO A 38 1.10 2.75 3.22
N LEU A 39 1.02 1.42 3.04
CA LEU A 39 0.47 0.77 1.86
C LEU A 39 -0.93 0.24 2.19
N LEU A 40 -1.95 0.74 1.49
CA LEU A 40 -3.34 0.35 1.68
C LEU A 40 -3.83 -0.51 0.52
N ILE A 41 -4.72 -1.46 0.83
CA ILE A 41 -5.58 -2.16 -0.13
C ILE A 41 -7.04 -1.90 0.24
N SER A 42 -7.91 -1.78 -0.75
CA SER A 42 -9.32 -1.48 -0.52
C SER A 42 -10.17 -2.69 -0.86
N LEU A 43 -10.98 -3.13 0.11
CA LEU A 43 -12.01 -4.14 -0.10
C LEU A 43 -13.11 -3.57 -1.01
N LEU A 44 -13.48 -4.30 -2.05
CA LEU A 44 -14.67 -4.00 -2.83
C LEU A 44 -15.89 -4.28 -1.94
N GLN A 45 -16.53 -3.24 -1.42
CA GLN A 45 -17.79 -3.39 -0.72
C GLN A 45 -18.90 -3.57 -1.77
N GLY A 46 -19.58 -4.72 -1.73
CA GLY A 46 -20.77 -4.95 -2.56
C GLY A 46 -21.86 -3.93 -2.25
N ARG A 47 -22.66 -3.57 -3.26
CA ARG A 47 -23.91 -2.83 -3.07
C ARG A 47 -24.97 -3.71 -2.42
#